data_AF-A0A816ERW4-F1
#
_entry.id   AF-A0A816ERW4-F1
#
_cell.length_a   1.000
_cell.length_b   1.000
_cell.length_c   1.000
_cell.angle_alpha   90.00
_cell.angle_beta   90.00
_cell.angle_gamma   90.00
#
_symmetry.space_group_name_H-M   'P 1'
#
loop_
_entity.id
_entity.type
_entity.pdbx_description
1 polymer ?
#
loop_
_entity_poly.entity_id
_entity_poly.type
_entity_poly.pdbx_seq_one_letter_code
_entity_poly.pdbx_strand_id
1 'polypeptide(L)'
;MNIPKSDYPPDVDMQSTSSDGDLLEWYPSQVKGPVDDEVQEADLISTIEFNEDGELLAVGDKGGRIVVFQREQQTKTSPRRNEYNVYITFHSHEPEFDYLKSLEIEEKINQIRWLKRKNAAHFLLSTNDKTVKLWKISEKTKRAEGYNLRDDNGIIRSANSLTDLRIPVIKPMELMVEATPKRVFGNAHTYHINSISLNSDQETFLSADDLRINLWHTEVTDQSFNIVDIKPPNMEDLTEVITGAEFHPRECNLFVYSSSRGII
;
A
#
# COMPACT_ATOMS: atom_id res chain seq x y z
N MET A 1 -7.77 -17.95 -15.19
CA MET A 1 -8.55 -19.00 -15.89
C MET A 1 -9.89 -19.10 -15.20
N ASN A 2 -11.01 -19.22 -15.94
CA ASN A 2 -12.31 -19.49 -15.32
C ASN A 2 -12.28 -20.88 -14.71
N ILE A 3 -12.58 -20.99 -13.41
CA ILE A 3 -12.66 -22.29 -12.73
C ILE A 3 -13.99 -22.95 -13.13
N PRO A 4 -13.98 -24.16 -13.72
CA PRO A 4 -15.20 -24.93 -13.95
C PRO A 4 -15.90 -25.24 -12.64
N LYS A 5 -17.24 -25.28 -12.65
CA LYS A 5 -18.08 -25.60 -11.49
C LYS A 5 -17.71 -26.92 -10.77
N SER A 6 -16.99 -27.81 -11.44
CA SER A 6 -16.52 -29.10 -10.92
C SER A 6 -15.31 -29.01 -9.98
N ASP A 7 -14.58 -27.89 -10.02
CA ASP A 7 -13.31 -27.72 -9.30
C ASP A 7 -13.47 -26.81 -8.07
N TYR A 8 -14.71 -26.50 -7.69
CA TYR A 8 -14.96 -25.85 -6.41
C TYR A 8 -14.59 -26.81 -5.27
N PRO A 9 -13.88 -26.33 -4.22
CA PRO A 9 -13.64 -27.13 -3.04
C PRO A 9 -14.99 -27.59 -2.45
N PRO A 10 -15.08 -28.82 -1.93
CA PRO A 10 -16.32 -29.35 -1.38
C PRO A 10 -16.81 -28.47 -0.22
N ASP A 11 -18.01 -27.90 -0.40
CA ASP A 11 -18.84 -27.15 0.56
C ASP A 11 -18.09 -26.51 1.73
N VAL A 12 -17.42 -25.38 1.47
CA VAL A 12 -17.19 -24.40 2.52
C VAL A 12 -18.47 -23.62 2.68
N ASP A 13 -19.28 -24.00 3.67
CA ASP A 13 -20.54 -23.36 4.02
C ASP A 13 -20.26 -21.96 4.58
N MET A 14 -19.91 -21.01 3.71
CA MET A 14 -19.76 -19.60 4.02
C MET A 14 -21.15 -18.96 3.89
N GLN A 15 -22.04 -19.24 4.84
CA GLN A 15 -23.31 -18.52 4.94
C GLN A 15 -23.14 -17.42 5.99
N SER A 16 -23.23 -16.16 5.55
CA SER A 16 -23.30 -15.02 6.46
C SER A 16 -24.67 -14.35 6.31
N THR A 17 -25.34 -14.05 7.40
CA THR A 17 -26.63 -13.34 7.36
C THR A 17 -26.41 -11.85 7.13
N SER A 18 -27.05 -11.29 6.10
CA SER A 18 -27.07 -9.83 5.90
C SER A 18 -27.90 -9.14 6.98
N SER A 19 -27.75 -7.82 7.13
CA SER A 19 -28.52 -7.01 8.09
C SER A 19 -30.04 -7.06 7.85
N ASP A 20 -30.47 -7.44 6.65
CA ASP A 20 -31.88 -7.56 6.25
C ASP A 20 -32.43 -9.00 6.38
N GLY A 21 -31.64 -9.95 6.92
CA GLY A 21 -32.07 -11.33 7.14
C GLY A 21 -31.97 -12.25 5.91
N ASP A 22 -31.58 -11.71 4.76
CA ASP A 22 -31.25 -12.52 3.58
C ASP A 22 -29.88 -13.19 3.75
N LEU A 23 -29.80 -14.47 3.34
CA LEU A 23 -28.56 -15.25 3.32
C LEU A 23 -27.62 -14.68 2.24
N LEU A 24 -26.45 -14.20 2.63
CA LEU A 24 -25.37 -13.95 1.68
C LEU A 24 -24.75 -15.28 1.28
N GLU A 25 -24.85 -15.58 -0.01
CA GLU A 25 -24.14 -16.67 -0.65
C GLU A 25 -22.79 -16.18 -1.18
N TRP A 26 -21.71 -16.76 -0.67
CA TRP A 26 -20.37 -16.46 -1.14
C TRP A 26 -19.98 -17.36 -2.30
N TYR A 27 -19.44 -16.75 -3.35
CA TYR A 27 -18.96 -17.47 -4.54
C TYR A 27 -17.50 -17.13 -4.80
N PRO A 28 -16.61 -18.12 -4.98
CA PRO A 28 -15.25 -17.84 -5.42
C PRO A 28 -15.27 -17.26 -6.84
N SER A 29 -14.82 -16.02 -6.98
CA SER A 29 -14.84 -15.31 -8.26
C SER A 29 -13.52 -15.41 -9.01
N GLN A 30 -12.38 -15.29 -8.32
CA GLN A 30 -11.05 -15.30 -8.93
C GLN A 30 -10.03 -15.91 -7.97
N VAL A 31 -9.02 -16.57 -8.54
CA VAL A 31 -7.80 -17.01 -7.84
C VAL A 31 -6.61 -16.44 -8.60
N LYS A 32 -5.66 -15.84 -7.86
CA LYS A 32 -4.42 -15.29 -8.38
C LYS A 32 -3.27 -15.94 -7.60
N GLY A 33 -2.30 -16.51 -8.31
CA GLY A 33 -1.17 -17.22 -7.71
C GLY A 33 -0.58 -18.26 -8.65
N PRO A 34 0.52 -18.91 -8.25
CA PRO A 34 1.05 -20.06 -8.98
C PRO A 34 -0.01 -21.18 -9.06
N VAL A 35 0.02 -21.93 -10.16
CA VAL A 35 -0.88 -23.08 -10.38
C VAL A 35 -0.34 -24.32 -9.65
N ASP A 36 0.96 -24.33 -9.37
CA ASP A 36 1.66 -25.41 -8.68
C ASP A 36 1.81 -25.09 -7.19
N ASP A 37 1.98 -26.12 -6.36
CA ASP A 37 2.11 -26.01 -4.90
C ASP A 37 3.45 -25.41 -4.43
N GLU A 38 4.36 -25.08 -5.35
CA GLU A 38 5.64 -24.43 -5.03
C GLU A 38 5.45 -22.92 -4.81
N VAL A 39 5.19 -22.54 -3.56
CA VAL A 39 5.08 -21.13 -3.15
C VAL A 39 6.43 -20.64 -2.63
N GLN A 40 6.99 -19.61 -3.27
CA GLN A 40 8.16 -18.93 -2.75
C GLN A 40 7.79 -18.10 -1.51
N GLU A 41 8.63 -18.12 -0.48
CA GLU A 41 8.37 -17.39 0.77
C GLU A 41 8.18 -15.88 0.55
N ALA A 42 8.90 -15.29 -0.41
CA ALA A 42 8.77 -13.89 -0.80
C ALA A 42 7.41 -13.56 -1.46
N ASP A 43 6.74 -14.54 -2.04
CA ASP A 43 5.43 -14.38 -2.69
C ASP A 43 4.26 -14.52 -1.70
N LEU A 44 4.53 -14.82 -0.42
CA LEU A 44 3.49 -14.92 0.61
C LEU A 44 2.86 -13.56 0.86
N ILE A 45 1.54 -13.49 0.67
CA ILE A 45 0.75 -12.28 0.93
C ILE A 45 0.71 -12.01 2.43
N SER A 46 1.10 -10.79 2.81
CA SER A 46 1.16 -10.35 4.20
C SER A 46 0.06 -9.35 4.55
N THR A 47 -0.42 -8.56 3.59
CA THR A 47 -1.49 -7.57 3.81
C THR A 47 -2.30 -7.34 2.54
N ILE A 48 -3.58 -7.02 2.71
CA ILE A 48 -4.52 -6.72 1.62
C ILE A 48 -5.37 -5.53 2.04
N GLU A 49 -5.58 -4.56 1.16
CA GLU A 49 -6.38 -3.37 1.46
C GLU A 49 -7.10 -2.83 0.21
N PHE A 50 -8.42 -2.65 0.30
CA PHE A 50 -9.20 -1.93 -0.71
C PHE A 50 -9.05 -0.42 -0.57
N ASN A 51 -9.10 0.31 -1.68
CA ASN A 51 -9.30 1.75 -1.62
C ASN A 51 -10.75 2.09 -1.22
N GLU A 52 -11.01 3.35 -0.85
CA GLU A 52 -12.31 3.81 -0.33
C GLU A 52 -13.51 3.45 -1.23
N ASP A 53 -13.33 3.51 -2.56
CA ASP A 53 -14.40 3.23 -3.53
C ASP A 53 -14.49 1.76 -3.97
N GLY A 54 -13.55 0.91 -3.52
CA GLY A 54 -13.43 -0.49 -3.93
C GLY A 54 -13.09 -0.69 -5.41
N GLU A 55 -12.52 0.32 -6.08
CA GLU A 55 -12.04 0.21 -7.46
C GLU A 55 -10.64 -0.41 -7.54
N LEU A 56 -9.84 -0.22 -6.50
CA LEU A 56 -8.47 -0.68 -6.40
C LEU A 56 -8.30 -1.60 -5.18
N LEU A 57 -7.51 -2.64 -5.35
CA LEU A 57 -7.12 -3.57 -4.30
C LEU A 57 -5.59 -3.62 -4.26
N ALA A 58 -4.99 -3.18 -3.15
CA ALA A 58 -3.55 -3.33 -2.94
C ALA A 58 -3.27 -4.61 -2.16
N VAL A 59 -2.23 -5.32 -2.57
CA VAL A 59 -1.71 -6.53 -1.93
C VAL A 59 -0.22 -6.32 -1.69
N GLY A 60 0.20 -6.47 -0.43
CA GLY A 60 1.60 -6.50 -0.04
C GLY A 60 2.05 -7.93 0.25
N ASP A 61 3.31 -8.23 -0.05
CA ASP A 61 3.90 -9.54 0.23
C ASP A 61 5.10 -9.47 1.17
N LYS A 62 5.62 -10.65 1.52
CA LYS A 62 6.81 -10.81 2.35
C LYS A 62 8.09 -10.36 1.66
N GLY A 63 8.13 -10.39 0.32
CA GLY A 63 9.24 -9.90 -0.49
C GLY A 63 9.22 -8.39 -0.77
N GLY A 64 8.48 -7.60 0.01
CA GLY A 64 8.49 -6.13 -0.07
C GLY A 64 7.83 -5.52 -1.30
N ARG A 65 7.13 -6.31 -2.12
CA ARG A 65 6.41 -5.82 -3.30
C ARG A 65 4.98 -5.45 -2.94
N ILE A 66 4.45 -4.50 -3.70
CA ILE A 66 3.04 -4.13 -3.68
C ILE A 66 2.48 -4.33 -5.09
N VAL A 67 1.43 -5.14 -5.17
CA VAL A 67 0.64 -5.36 -6.38
C VAL A 67 -0.70 -4.67 -6.19
N VAL A 68 -1.01 -3.73 -7.08
CA VAL A 68 -2.33 -3.08 -7.11
C VAL A 68 -3.13 -3.68 -8.25
N PHE A 69 -4.35 -4.12 -7.94
CA PHE A 69 -5.32 -4.57 -8.91
C PHE A 69 -6.41 -3.52 -9.09
N GLN A 70 -6.90 -3.37 -10.32
CA GLN A 70 -8.03 -2.51 -10.67
C GLN A 70 -9.21 -3.37 -11.11
N ARG A 71 -10.39 -3.03 -10.61
CA ARG A 71 -11.65 -3.65 -11.01
C ARG A 71 -11.98 -3.27 -12.45
N GLU A 72 -12.24 -4.27 -13.29
CA GLU A 72 -12.68 -4.05 -14.66
C GLU A 72 -14.03 -3.31 -14.70
N GLN A 73 -14.13 -2.24 -15.49
CA GLN A 73 -15.37 -1.49 -15.63
C GLN A 73 -16.36 -2.27 -16.50
N GLN A 74 -17.62 -2.32 -16.07
CA GLN A 74 -18.67 -3.01 -16.81
C GLN A 74 -18.85 -2.41 -18.21
N THR A 75 -18.55 -3.20 -19.23
CA THR A 75 -18.89 -2.87 -20.62
C THR A 75 -20.27 -3.45 -20.96
N LYS A 76 -20.99 -2.80 -21.89
CA LYS A 76 -22.33 -3.24 -22.36
C LYS A 76 -22.37 -4.70 -22.84
N THR A 77 -21.22 -5.28 -23.17
CA THR A 77 -21.03 -6.64 -23.68
C THR A 77 -20.77 -7.70 -22.60
N SER A 78 -20.54 -7.32 -21.34
CA SER A 78 -20.21 -8.27 -20.26
C SER A 78 -20.69 -7.79 -18.89
N PRO A 79 -22.00 -7.90 -18.58
CA PRO A 79 -22.62 -7.28 -17.40
C PRO A 79 -22.31 -7.97 -16.05
N ARG A 80 -21.37 -8.94 -15.99
CA ARG A 80 -21.16 -9.80 -14.81
C ARG A 80 -19.70 -10.07 -14.43
N ARG A 81 -18.75 -9.21 -14.78
CA ARG A 81 -17.35 -9.43 -14.39
C ARG A 81 -16.85 -8.31 -13.49
N ASN A 82 -16.93 -8.55 -12.18
CA ASN A 82 -16.22 -7.77 -11.16
C ASN A 82 -14.80 -8.35 -11.01
N GLU A 83 -14.09 -8.44 -12.12
CA GLU A 83 -12.78 -9.05 -12.19
C GLU A 83 -11.70 -8.01 -11.86
N TYR A 84 -10.72 -8.40 -11.02
CA TYR A 84 -9.59 -7.54 -10.67
C TYR A 84 -8.37 -7.93 -11.51
N ASN A 85 -7.86 -6.97 -12.28
CA ASN A 85 -6.69 -7.14 -13.14
C ASN A 85 -5.50 -6.34 -12.60
N VAL A 86 -4.29 -6.83 -12.85
CA VAL A 86 -3.06 -6.15 -12.39
C VAL A 86 -3.01 -4.76 -13.02
N TYR A 87 -2.98 -3.74 -12.16
CA TYR A 87 -2.90 -2.34 -12.55
C TYR A 87 -1.45 -1.84 -12.52
N ILE A 88 -0.73 -2.15 -11.44
CA ILE A 88 0.71 -1.89 -11.33
C ILE A 88 1.33 -2.79 -10.27
N THR A 89 2.59 -3.16 -10.49
CA THR A 89 3.44 -3.82 -9.49
C THR A 89 4.68 -2.96 -9.27
N PHE A 90 5.07 -2.75 -8.02
CA PHE A 90 6.30 -2.04 -7.67
C PHE A 90 6.91 -2.61 -6.39
N HIS A 91 8.21 -2.41 -6.22
CA HIS A 91 8.94 -2.82 -5.03
C HIS A 91 8.90 -1.67 -4.01
N SER A 92 8.31 -1.91 -2.84
CA SER A 92 8.08 -0.87 -1.83
C SER A 92 9.23 -0.80 -0.82
N HIS A 93 9.67 -1.94 -0.30
CA HIS A 93 10.76 -2.03 0.67
C HIS A 93 11.77 -3.05 0.17
N GLU A 94 13.04 -2.80 0.47
CA GLU A 94 14.17 -3.72 0.22
C GLU A 94 14.72 -4.14 1.59
N PRO A 95 15.51 -5.24 1.67
CA PRO A 95 16.11 -5.65 2.92
C PRO A 95 17.15 -4.63 3.34
N GLU A 96 17.08 -4.18 4.59
CA GLU A 96 18.02 -3.22 5.16
C GLU A 96 18.72 -3.84 6.38
N PHE A 97 19.93 -3.37 6.69
CA PHE A 97 20.67 -3.84 7.87
C PHE A 97 21.17 -2.64 8.68
N ASP A 98 20.75 -2.54 9.93
CA ASP A 98 21.27 -1.57 10.89
C ASP A 98 22.54 -2.12 11.54
N TYR A 99 23.69 -1.65 11.06
CA TYR A 99 25.01 -2.06 11.57
C TYR A 99 25.29 -1.62 13.01
N LEU A 100 24.63 -0.56 13.49
CA LEU A 100 24.86 -0.06 14.85
C LEU A 100 24.09 -0.89 15.87
N LYS A 101 22.90 -1.37 15.51
CA LYS A 101 22.08 -2.24 16.35
C LYS A 101 22.26 -3.72 16.03
N SER A 102 23.01 -4.06 14.99
CA SER A 102 23.11 -5.41 14.44
C SER A 102 21.74 -6.03 14.18
N LEU A 103 20.85 -5.25 13.55
CA LEU A 103 19.46 -5.62 13.32
C LEU A 103 19.19 -5.69 11.81
N GLU A 104 18.73 -6.85 11.36
CA GLU A 104 18.17 -7.01 10.02
C GLU A 104 16.74 -6.45 10.00
N ILE A 105 16.44 -5.67 8.96
CA ILE A 105 15.13 -5.09 8.72
C ILE A 105 14.55 -5.80 7.51
N GLU A 106 13.50 -6.58 7.76
CA GLU A 106 12.80 -7.31 6.69
C GLU A 106 12.13 -6.34 5.70
N GLU A 107 12.10 -6.76 4.44
CA GLU A 107 11.40 -6.07 3.37
C GLU A 107 9.88 -6.28 3.42
N LYS A 108 9.41 -7.25 4.22
CA LYS A 108 8.00 -7.62 4.38
C LYS A 108 7.10 -6.41 4.60
N ILE A 109 6.02 -6.35 3.82
CA ILE A 109 4.99 -5.32 4.00
C ILE A 109 4.06 -5.73 5.14
N ASN A 110 4.07 -4.99 6.25
CA ASN A 110 3.20 -5.29 7.39
C ASN A 110 1.78 -4.79 7.17
N GLN A 111 1.61 -3.58 6.61
CA GLN A 111 0.30 -3.00 6.39
C GLN A 111 0.29 -1.97 5.25
N ILE A 112 -0.86 -1.84 4.61
CA ILE A 112 -1.15 -0.82 3.58
C ILE A 112 -2.38 -0.02 4.00
N ARG A 113 -2.34 1.30 3.79
CA ARG A 113 -3.47 2.20 4.02
C ARG A 113 -3.61 3.20 2.87
N TRP A 114 -4.78 3.24 2.22
CA TRP A 114 -5.06 4.20 1.17
C TRP A 114 -5.42 5.56 1.74
N LEU A 115 -4.83 6.62 1.17
CA LEU A 115 -5.29 7.98 1.43
C LEU A 115 -6.52 8.30 0.59
N LYS A 116 -7.39 9.16 1.15
CA LYS A 116 -8.51 9.72 0.41
C LYS A 116 -8.04 10.43 -0.85
N ARG A 117 -8.74 10.18 -1.95
CA ARG A 117 -8.35 10.69 -3.27
C ARG A 117 -8.57 12.20 -3.35
N LYS A 118 -7.47 12.98 -3.35
CA LYS A 118 -7.50 14.45 -3.53
C LYS A 118 -7.39 14.90 -4.99
N ASN A 119 -6.83 14.08 -5.87
CA ASN A 119 -6.64 14.40 -7.29
C ASN A 119 -6.67 13.14 -8.16
N ALA A 120 -6.29 13.25 -9.44
CA ALA A 120 -6.30 12.11 -10.36
C ALA A 120 -5.38 10.96 -9.90
N ALA A 121 -4.32 11.25 -9.14
CA ALA A 121 -3.41 10.24 -8.60
C ALA A 121 -3.96 9.61 -7.31
N HIS A 122 -3.60 8.36 -7.11
CA HIS A 122 -3.87 7.62 -5.89
C HIS A 122 -2.65 7.67 -4.96
N PHE A 123 -2.91 7.67 -3.67
CA PHE A 123 -1.86 7.69 -2.65
C PHE A 123 -2.12 6.58 -1.64
N LEU A 124 -1.06 5.89 -1.25
CA LEU A 124 -1.11 4.87 -0.20
C LEU A 124 0.11 4.98 0.70
N LEU A 125 -0.06 4.63 1.96
CA LEU A 125 1.02 4.33 2.89
C LEU A 125 1.28 2.83 2.86
N SER A 126 2.55 2.45 2.87
CA SER A 126 2.99 1.10 3.15
C SER A 126 4.00 1.14 4.29
N THR A 127 4.04 0.09 5.10
CA THR A 127 5.01 0.00 6.20
C THR A 127 5.67 -1.37 6.23
N ASN A 128 6.94 -1.40 6.60
CA ASN A 128 7.61 -2.59 7.14
C ASN A 128 7.83 -2.39 8.64
N ASP A 129 8.79 -3.11 9.23
CA ASP A 129 9.07 -3.08 10.66
C ASP A 129 9.61 -1.75 11.21
N LYS A 130 10.22 -0.91 10.36
CA LYS A 130 10.94 0.30 10.81
C LYS A 130 10.59 1.57 10.05
N THR A 131 10.03 1.44 8.85
CA THR A 131 9.80 2.57 7.95
C THR A 131 8.39 2.53 7.38
N VAL A 132 7.80 3.71 7.25
CA VAL A 132 6.56 3.94 6.52
C VAL A 132 6.90 4.73 5.26
N LYS A 133 6.36 4.34 4.11
CA LYS A 133 6.56 5.04 2.84
C LYS A 133 5.22 5.52 2.28
N LEU A 134 5.17 6.78 1.85
CA LEU A 134 4.04 7.33 1.10
C LEU A 134 4.32 7.17 -0.39
N TRP A 135 3.45 6.43 -1.06
CA TRP A 135 3.51 6.19 -2.50
C TRP A 135 2.49 7.02 -3.24
N LYS A 136 2.87 7.51 -4.43
CA LYS A 136 1.97 8.13 -5.39
C LYS A 136 1.89 7.25 -6.63
N ILE A 137 0.68 6.79 -6.94
CA ILE A 137 0.35 6.06 -8.15
C ILE A 137 -0.37 7.01 -9.09
N SER A 138 0.20 7.25 -10.27
CA SER A 138 -0.38 8.17 -11.25
C SER A 138 -0.34 7.62 -12.66
N GLU A 139 -1.39 7.94 -13.42
CA GLU A 139 -1.51 7.65 -14.83
C GLU A 139 -0.90 8.77 -15.68
N LYS A 140 -0.13 8.39 -16.69
CA LYS A 140 0.42 9.27 -17.71
C LYS A 140 -0.08 8.83 -19.08
N THR A 141 -0.80 9.73 -19.74
CA THR A 141 -1.33 9.56 -21.11
C THR A 141 -0.70 10.52 -22.11
N LYS A 142 0.27 11.32 -21.67
CA LYS A 142 0.93 12.33 -22.49
C LYS A 142 2.43 12.34 -22.24
N ARG A 143 3.22 12.52 -23.29
CA ARG A 143 4.68 12.72 -23.23
C ARG A 143 5.09 13.99 -23.97
N ALA A 144 6.16 14.63 -23.51
CA ALA A 144 6.76 15.75 -24.23
C ALA A 144 7.79 15.22 -25.24
N GLU A 145 7.70 15.71 -26.48
CA GLU A 145 8.62 15.39 -27.57
C GLU A 145 9.21 16.67 -28.18
N GLY A 146 10.32 16.55 -28.92
CA GLY A 146 10.93 17.69 -29.62
C GLY A 146 11.92 18.50 -28.77
N TYR A 147 12.66 17.85 -27.88
CA TYR A 147 13.74 18.51 -27.12
C TYR A 147 14.88 18.97 -28.04
N ASN A 148 15.48 20.13 -27.76
CA ASN A 148 16.60 20.63 -28.56
C ASN A 148 17.81 19.69 -28.51
N LEU A 149 18.22 19.31 -27.29
CA LEU A 149 19.44 18.55 -27.04
C LEU A 149 19.22 17.02 -27.03
N ARG A 150 18.04 16.54 -27.39
CA ARG A 150 17.74 15.10 -27.39
C ARG A 150 16.85 14.75 -28.56
N ASP A 151 17.27 13.80 -29.39
CA ASP A 151 16.43 13.30 -30.48
C ASP A 151 15.34 12.36 -29.96
N ASP A 152 14.42 11.95 -30.85
CA ASP A 152 13.28 11.09 -30.50
C ASP A 152 13.72 9.67 -30.07
N ASN A 153 14.97 9.29 -30.34
CA ASN A 153 15.60 8.05 -29.89
C ASN A 153 16.36 8.21 -28.57
N GLY A 154 16.30 9.39 -27.95
CA GLY A 154 16.93 9.68 -26.67
C GLY A 154 18.42 10.03 -26.75
N ILE A 155 18.98 10.16 -27.95
CA ILE A 155 20.41 10.47 -28.17
C ILE A 155 20.64 11.96 -27.95
N ILE A 156 21.70 12.26 -27.20
CA ILE A 156 22.07 13.64 -26.88
C ILE A 156 22.65 14.31 -28.13
N ARG A 157 22.06 15.43 -28.53
CA ARG A 157 22.55 16.30 -29.61
C ARG A 157 23.52 17.34 -29.04
N SER A 158 24.59 17.63 -29.79
CA SER A 158 25.53 18.68 -29.43
C SER A 158 24.86 20.05 -29.51
N ALA A 159 25.12 20.92 -28.54
CA ALA A 159 24.61 22.29 -28.55
C ALA A 159 25.08 23.08 -29.78
N ASN A 160 26.24 22.73 -30.33
CA ASN A 160 26.83 23.42 -31.49
C ASN A 160 26.15 23.07 -32.82
N SER A 161 25.32 22.02 -32.86
CA SER A 161 24.57 21.65 -34.08
C SER A 161 23.15 22.23 -34.10
N LEU A 162 22.78 23.04 -33.11
CA LEU A 162 21.47 23.68 -33.05
C LEU A 162 21.47 24.97 -33.86
N THR A 163 20.64 25.00 -34.91
CA THR A 163 20.42 26.19 -35.72
C THR A 163 19.24 27.04 -35.23
N ASP A 164 18.33 26.44 -34.45
CA ASP A 164 17.14 27.09 -33.93
C ASP A 164 16.66 26.42 -32.63
N LEU A 165 15.95 27.17 -31.79
CA LEU A 165 15.39 26.70 -30.52
C LEU A 165 13.93 26.32 -30.67
N ARG A 166 13.59 25.12 -30.23
CA ARG A 166 12.22 24.57 -30.26
C ARG A 166 11.71 24.36 -28.84
N ILE A 167 10.41 24.54 -28.68
CA ILE A 167 9.70 24.22 -27.43
C ILE A 167 9.13 22.79 -27.57
N PRO A 168 9.31 21.92 -26.56
CA PRO A 168 8.72 20.59 -26.59
C PRO A 168 7.20 20.63 -26.71
N VAL A 169 6.64 19.73 -27.51
CA VAL A 169 5.19 19.60 -27.73
C VAL A 169 4.68 18.38 -26.99
N ILE A 170 3.56 18.53 -26.29
CA ILE A 170 2.90 17.44 -25.58
C ILE A 170 2.11 16.61 -26.59
N LYS A 171 2.50 15.34 -26.77
CA LYS A 171 1.77 14.38 -27.61
C LYS A 171 1.09 13.30 -26.76
N PRO A 172 -0.06 12.77 -27.21
CA PRO A 172 -0.66 11.58 -26.60
C PRO A 172 0.29 10.38 -26.64
N MET A 173 0.26 9.55 -25.60
CA MET A 173 0.96 8.27 -25.52
C MET A 173 0.02 7.20 -24.99
N GLU A 174 0.44 5.94 -25.11
CA GLU A 174 -0.21 4.82 -24.44
C GLU A 174 -0.26 5.04 -22.92
N LEU A 175 -1.36 4.63 -22.29
CA LEU A 175 -1.56 4.77 -20.85
C LEU A 175 -0.44 4.05 -20.10
N MET A 176 0.32 4.82 -19.33
CA MET A 176 1.37 4.28 -18.47
C MET A 176 1.04 4.61 -17.02
N VAL A 177 1.03 3.60 -16.16
CA VAL A 177 0.87 3.76 -14.72
C VAL A 177 2.26 3.79 -14.09
N GLU A 178 2.50 4.74 -13.20
CA GLU A 178 3.77 4.87 -12.49
C GLU A 178 3.52 5.00 -10.98
N ALA A 179 4.26 4.22 -10.19
CA ALA A 179 4.33 4.33 -8.74
C ALA A 179 5.64 5.02 -8.35
N THR A 180 5.54 6.12 -7.60
CA THR A 180 6.71 6.89 -7.14
C THR A 180 6.69 7.03 -5.62
N PRO A 181 7.81 6.76 -4.92
CA PRO A 181 7.90 7.03 -3.50
C PRO A 181 7.97 8.55 -3.33
N LYS A 182 7.02 9.11 -2.57
CA LYS A 182 6.95 10.54 -2.28
C LYS A 182 7.71 10.90 -1.01
N ARG A 183 7.55 10.08 0.03
CA ARG A 183 8.07 10.34 1.36
C ARG A 183 8.40 9.04 2.07
N VAL A 184 9.39 9.11 2.95
CA VAL A 184 9.82 8.01 3.81
C VAL A 184 9.85 8.55 5.24
N PHE A 185 9.09 7.93 6.12
CA PHE A 185 9.02 8.21 7.55
C PHE A 185 9.75 7.08 8.27
N GLY A 186 10.89 7.39 8.89
CA GLY A 186 11.74 6.38 9.51
C GLY A 186 12.34 6.89 10.82
N ASN A 187 13.09 6.02 11.49
CA ASN A 187 13.88 6.34 12.69
C ASN A 187 13.07 6.84 13.92
N ALA A 188 11.75 6.67 13.95
CA ALA A 188 10.94 7.00 15.13
C ALA A 188 10.60 5.79 15.99
N HIS A 189 10.69 4.58 15.44
CA HIS A 189 10.32 3.33 16.11
C HIS A 189 11.55 2.56 16.57
N THR A 190 11.50 2.11 17.82
CA THR A 190 12.53 1.23 18.37
C THR A 190 12.15 -0.23 18.13
N TYR A 191 10.86 -0.56 18.21
CA TYR A 191 10.30 -1.90 18.06
C TYR A 191 9.67 -2.09 16.68
N HIS A 192 8.98 -3.21 16.42
CA HIS A 192 8.42 -3.50 15.10
C HIS A 192 7.11 -2.76 14.92
N ILE A 193 6.98 -2.01 13.81
CA ILE A 193 5.73 -1.35 13.46
C ILE A 193 4.69 -2.43 13.10
N ASN A 194 3.64 -2.54 13.90
CA ASN A 194 2.54 -3.46 13.67
C ASN A 194 1.31 -2.78 13.06
N SER A 195 1.17 -1.46 13.19
CA SER A 195 0.01 -0.73 12.69
C SER A 195 0.33 0.66 12.16
N ILE A 196 -0.39 1.07 11.12
CA ILE A 196 -0.51 2.43 10.61
C ILE A 196 -1.98 2.77 10.39
N SER A 197 -2.37 4.00 10.70
CA SER A 197 -3.75 4.46 10.50
C SER A 197 -3.78 5.94 10.14
N LEU A 198 -4.60 6.28 9.15
CA LEU A 198 -4.79 7.66 8.69
C LEU A 198 -5.82 8.35 9.55
N ASN A 199 -5.56 9.61 9.91
CA ASN A 199 -6.54 10.41 10.62
C ASN A 199 -7.62 10.95 9.65
N SER A 200 -8.82 11.17 10.16
CA SER A 200 -9.93 11.77 9.43
C SER A 200 -9.69 13.23 8.99
N ASP A 201 -8.68 13.90 9.57
CA ASP A 201 -8.20 15.23 9.16
C ASP A 201 -7.50 15.24 7.77
N GLN A 202 -7.09 14.08 7.24
CA GLN A 202 -6.34 13.92 5.99
C GLN A 202 -4.98 14.65 5.94
N GLU A 203 -4.44 14.99 7.09
CA GLU A 203 -3.15 15.67 7.28
C GLU A 203 -2.21 14.82 8.14
N THR A 204 -2.74 14.09 9.12
CA THR A 204 -1.98 13.27 10.05
C THR A 204 -2.27 11.78 9.91
N PHE A 205 -1.32 10.98 10.40
CA PHE A 205 -1.46 9.53 10.53
C PHE A 205 -0.66 9.05 11.74
N LEU A 206 -1.04 7.90 12.29
CA LEU A 206 -0.30 7.26 13.37
C LEU A 206 0.45 6.05 12.85
N SER A 207 1.54 5.73 13.53
CA SER A 207 2.19 4.43 13.45
C SER A 207 2.43 3.90 14.85
N ALA A 208 2.12 2.62 15.06
CA ALA A 208 2.28 1.93 16.33
C ALA A 208 3.31 0.82 16.19
N ASP A 209 4.25 0.78 17.15
CA ASP A 209 5.09 -0.38 17.40
C ASP A 209 4.63 -1.12 18.66
N ASP A 210 5.40 -2.12 19.10
CA ASP A 210 5.07 -2.96 20.24
C ASP A 210 4.84 -2.18 21.55
N LEU A 211 5.41 -0.97 21.73
CA LEU A 211 5.32 -0.22 23.00
C LEU A 211 4.94 1.26 22.83
N ARG A 212 4.95 1.79 21.61
CA ARG A 212 4.79 3.21 21.32
C ARG A 212 3.88 3.47 20.14
N ILE A 213 3.12 4.56 20.26
CA ILE A 213 2.35 5.12 19.14
C ILE A 213 2.87 6.53 18.87
N ASN A 214 3.24 6.76 17.61
CA ASN A 214 3.74 8.04 17.12
C ASN A 214 2.73 8.64 16.14
N LEU A 215 2.50 9.94 16.27
CA LEU A 215 1.71 10.77 15.37
C LEU A 215 2.64 11.49 14.39
N TRP A 216 2.26 11.47 13.13
CA TRP A 216 3.01 12.06 12.02
C TRP A 216 2.13 13.04 11.26
N HIS A 217 2.77 14.04 10.68
CA HIS A 217 2.17 14.83 9.62
C HIS A 217 2.58 14.25 8.27
N THR A 218 1.64 14.06 7.35
CA THR A 218 1.87 13.45 6.03
C THR A 218 2.90 14.21 5.17
N GLU A 219 3.18 15.47 5.49
CA GLU A 219 4.17 16.28 4.78
C GLU A 219 5.53 16.45 5.49
N VAL A 220 5.65 16.01 6.75
CA VAL A 220 6.86 16.19 7.58
C VAL A 220 7.43 14.82 7.91
N THR A 221 8.65 14.53 7.43
CA THR A 221 9.27 13.20 7.50
C THR A 221 10.32 13.05 8.59
N ASP A 222 10.83 14.18 9.10
CA ASP A 222 11.92 14.26 10.06
C ASP A 222 11.45 14.36 11.51
N GLN A 223 10.15 14.53 11.73
CA GLN A 223 9.56 14.72 13.06
C GLN A 223 8.31 13.85 13.22
N SER A 224 8.19 13.25 14.40
CA SER A 224 6.99 12.59 14.87
C SER A 224 6.76 12.95 16.34
N PHE A 225 5.50 12.87 16.78
CA PHE A 225 5.14 13.13 18.15
C PHE A 225 4.69 11.83 18.82
N ASN A 226 5.37 11.42 19.87
CA ASN A 226 4.97 10.25 20.63
C ASN A 226 3.71 10.58 21.46
N ILE A 227 2.62 9.87 21.20
CA ILE A 227 1.32 10.09 21.87
C ILE A 227 0.99 9.01 22.89
N VAL A 228 1.59 7.83 22.76
CA VAL A 228 1.49 6.73 23.72
C VAL A 228 2.87 6.09 23.89
N ASP A 229 3.28 5.89 25.13
CA ASP A 229 4.47 5.12 25.51
C ASP A 229 4.13 4.24 26.71
N ILE A 230 3.97 2.94 26.48
CA ILE A 230 3.73 1.94 27.53
C ILE A 230 5.01 1.23 27.95
N LYS A 231 6.18 1.69 27.48
CA LYS A 231 7.46 1.09 27.82
C LYS A 231 7.71 1.15 29.34
N PRO A 232 7.90 0.01 30.02
CA PRO A 232 8.20 0.01 31.44
C PRO A 232 9.61 0.59 31.71
N PRO A 233 9.86 1.13 32.91
CA PRO A 233 11.20 1.60 33.29
C PRO A 233 12.26 0.50 33.23
N ASN A 234 11.87 -0.73 33.61
CA ASN A 234 12.69 -1.93 33.44
C ASN A 234 12.01 -2.86 32.43
N MET A 235 12.76 -3.28 31.40
CA MET A 235 12.25 -4.19 30.37
C MET A 235 11.88 -5.58 30.90
N GLU A 236 12.41 -5.99 32.05
CA GLU A 236 12.04 -7.26 32.69
C GLU A 236 10.58 -7.24 33.21
N ASP A 237 10.04 -6.05 33.50
CA ASP A 237 8.66 -5.87 33.95
C ASP A 237 7.67 -5.76 32.79
N LEU A 238 8.10 -6.05 31.56
CA LEU A 238 7.24 -6.00 30.39
C LEU A 238 6.18 -7.10 30.47
N THR A 239 4.91 -6.70 30.54
CA THR A 239 3.80 -7.64 30.67
C THR A 239 2.72 -7.49 29.60
N GLU A 240 2.84 -6.48 28.74
CA GLU A 240 1.85 -6.09 27.76
C GLU A 240 2.52 -5.37 26.60
N VAL A 241 2.05 -5.63 25.37
CA VAL A 241 2.51 -4.96 24.15
C VAL A 241 1.30 -4.51 23.34
N ILE A 242 1.47 -3.45 22.56
CA ILE A 242 0.48 -2.97 21.61
C ILE A 242 0.45 -3.91 20.41
N THR A 243 -0.74 -4.39 20.04
CA THR A 243 -0.93 -5.33 18.93
C THR A 243 -1.65 -4.69 17.75
N GLY A 244 -2.29 -3.54 17.95
CA GLY A 244 -2.81 -2.74 16.86
C GLY A 244 -3.25 -1.35 17.31
N ALA A 245 -3.37 -0.42 16.37
CA ALA A 245 -3.87 0.93 16.63
C ALA A 245 -4.61 1.50 15.43
N GLU A 246 -5.73 2.17 15.66
CA GLU A 246 -6.56 2.73 14.60
C GLU A 246 -7.24 4.04 15.01
N PHE A 247 -7.23 5.02 14.11
CA PHE A 247 -8.00 6.25 14.25
C PHE A 247 -9.50 6.02 14.04
N HIS A 248 -10.31 6.82 14.72
CA HIS A 248 -11.73 6.87 14.44
C HIS A 248 -11.98 7.44 13.03
N PRO A 249 -12.87 6.84 12.22
CA PRO A 249 -13.05 7.20 10.80
C PRO A 249 -13.62 8.61 10.59
N ARG A 250 -14.16 9.25 11.65
CA ARG A 250 -14.83 10.56 11.57
C ARG A 250 -14.38 11.58 12.61
N GLU A 251 -13.83 11.13 13.74
CA GLU A 251 -13.51 12.01 14.87
C GLU A 251 -11.99 12.09 14.98
N CYS A 252 -11.42 13.23 14.60
CA CYS A 252 -9.97 13.35 14.42
C CYS A 252 -9.16 13.30 15.73
N ASN A 253 -9.83 13.41 16.87
CA ASN A 253 -9.26 13.38 18.20
C ASN A 253 -9.39 12.01 18.90
N LEU A 254 -9.97 11.00 18.24
CA LEU A 254 -10.14 9.67 18.80
C LEU A 254 -9.33 8.64 18.02
N PHE A 255 -8.59 7.82 18.75
CA PHE A 255 -8.02 6.57 18.25
C PHE A 255 -8.11 5.53 19.37
N VAL A 256 -8.01 4.26 19.01
CA VAL A 256 -7.95 3.13 19.93
C VAL A 256 -6.68 2.34 19.66
N TYR A 257 -6.19 1.63 20.68
CA TYR A 257 -5.13 0.65 20.50
C TYR A 257 -5.47 -0.62 21.26
N SER A 258 -5.15 -1.76 20.69
CA SER A 258 -5.33 -3.05 21.32
C SER A 258 -4.02 -3.56 21.91
N SER A 259 -4.13 -4.41 22.93
CA SER A 259 -2.98 -5.00 23.59
C SER A 259 -2.96 -6.52 23.56
N SER A 260 -1.77 -7.10 23.82
CA SER A 260 -1.59 -8.56 23.93
C SER A 260 -2.36 -9.20 25.08
N ARG A 261 -2.95 -8.40 25.98
CA ARG A 261 -3.86 -8.86 27.05
C ARG A 261 -5.33 -8.84 26.65
N GLY A 262 -5.66 -8.44 25.42
CA GLY A 262 -7.03 -8.34 24.94
C GLY A 262 -7.79 -7.11 25.45
N ILE A 263 -7.06 -6.03 25.77
CA ILE A 263 -7.65 -4.73 26.16
C ILE A 263 -7.72 -3.82 24.93
N ILE A 264 -8.77 -3.01 24.83
CA ILE A 264 -8.99 -1.94 23.85
C ILE A 264 -9.33 -0.65 24.60
#